data_AF-A0A2N1MZ25-F1
#
_entry.id   AF-A0A2N1MZ25-F1
#
_cell.length_a   1.000
_cell.length_b   1.000
_cell.length_c   1.000
_cell.angle_alpha   90.00
_cell.angle_beta   90.00
_cell.angle_gamma   90.00
#
_symmetry.space_group_name_H-M   'P 1'
#
loop_
_entity.id
_entity.type
_entity.pdbx_description
1 polymer ?
#
loop_
_entity_poly.entity_id
_entity_poly.type
_entity_poly.pdbx_seq_one_letter_code
_entity_poly.pdbx_strand_id
1 'polypeptide(L)'
;MAMKGHNRSVHNTIILHIILGDFNDTINNKIDRSPSTRQPGSQFLIQLSQLGLYDVCRVLYLDAELFTHEKWDKNKNRSAPISKLRIDQIWITYEPDVIPVEFLLHSSQMVTNSHHSIISTTLNISGFIRNNFRHCVPDQLQDPNLHQDKRIVDISKITNVQWKNFTETLDREIESWDFQQLIEGINYEIQLEDEKSTDGEEIKRRFNELWNNIISAISIVMNIELPMKLVKYPGSHNTRHKLIFADKTM
;
A
#
# COMPACT_ATOMS: atom_id res chain seq x y z
N MET A 1 -38.55 16.95 38.46
CA MET A 1 -38.82 15.87 37.49
C MET A 1 -37.78 16.01 36.37
N ALA A 2 -36.65 15.30 36.47
CA ALA A 2 -35.54 15.43 35.53
C ALA A 2 -35.66 14.35 34.45
N MET A 3 -35.83 14.76 33.19
CA MET A 3 -35.76 13.83 32.07
C MET A 3 -34.32 13.30 31.93
N LYS A 4 -34.17 12.02 32.24
CA LYS A 4 -32.92 11.26 32.08
C LYS A 4 -32.70 11.02 30.58
N GLY A 5 -32.14 12.02 29.91
CA GLY A 5 -31.65 11.90 28.54
C GLY A 5 -30.58 10.82 28.48
N HIS A 6 -30.95 9.65 27.97
CA HIS A 6 -29.99 8.62 27.61
C HIS A 6 -29.14 9.17 26.47
N ASN A 7 -27.95 9.68 26.79
CA ASN A 7 -26.88 9.82 25.81
C ASN A 7 -26.55 8.41 25.32
N ARG A 8 -27.21 7.98 24.24
CA ARG A 8 -26.79 6.82 23.46
C ARG A 8 -25.40 7.15 22.93
N SER A 9 -24.41 6.48 23.51
CA SER A 9 -23.04 6.39 23.02
C SER A 9 -23.02 6.35 21.49
N VAL A 10 -22.35 7.33 20.88
CA VAL A 10 -22.03 7.33 19.46
C VAL A 10 -21.25 6.05 19.20
N HIS A 11 -21.87 5.09 18.52
CA HIS A 11 -21.18 3.90 18.10
C HIS A 11 -20.16 4.35 17.06
N ASN A 12 -18.86 4.40 17.42
CA ASN A 12 -17.81 4.61 16.43
C ASN A 12 -18.02 3.55 15.34
N THR A 13 -18.43 3.98 14.16
CA THR A 13 -18.60 3.11 13.01
C THR A 13 -17.42 3.37 12.10
N ILE A 14 -16.57 2.37 11.88
CA ILE A 14 -15.47 2.48 10.92
C ILE A 14 -16.03 2.08 9.56
N ILE A 15 -15.84 2.94 8.57
CA ILE A 15 -16.40 2.77 7.21
C ILE A 15 -15.24 2.73 6.22
N LEU A 16 -15.16 1.63 5.46
CA LEU A 16 -14.27 1.54 4.31
C LEU A 16 -15.06 1.99 3.08
N HIS A 17 -14.66 3.11 2.49
CA HIS A 17 -15.18 3.54 1.20
C HIS A 17 -14.28 2.99 0.09
N ILE A 18 -14.90 2.40 -0.92
CA ILE A 18 -14.25 1.98 -2.15
C ILE A 18 -14.97 2.70 -3.30
N ILE A 19 -14.22 3.51 -4.03
CA ILE A 19 -14.69 4.27 -5.20
C ILE A 19 -13.92 3.76 -6.41
N LEU A 20 -14.63 3.27 -7.42
CA LEU A 20 -14.03 2.75 -8.63
C LEU A 20 -14.80 3.23 -9.86
N GLY A 21 -14.11 3.26 -11.01
CA GLY A 21 -14.73 3.56 -12.29
C GLY A 21 -13.80 4.36 -13.21
N ASP A 22 -14.36 4.85 -14.30
CA ASP A 22 -13.71 5.76 -15.24
C ASP A 22 -13.86 7.21 -14.75
N PHE A 23 -12.74 7.80 -14.33
CA PHE A 23 -12.66 9.17 -13.85
C PHE A 23 -12.44 10.20 -14.98
N ASN A 24 -12.14 9.74 -16.19
CA ASN A 24 -11.79 10.57 -17.36
C ASN A 24 -10.64 11.58 -17.11
N ASP A 25 -9.86 11.38 -16.05
CA ASP A 25 -8.79 12.29 -15.64
C ASP A 25 -7.65 11.53 -14.93
N THR A 26 -6.49 12.16 -14.82
CA THR A 26 -5.24 11.56 -14.31
C THR A 26 -4.56 12.46 -13.28
N ILE A 27 -3.87 11.87 -12.29
CA ILE A 27 -3.14 12.64 -11.26
C ILE A 27 -1.74 12.98 -11.73
N ASN A 28 -1.01 11.97 -12.20
CA ASN A 28 0.38 12.14 -12.56
C ASN A 28 0.54 11.96 -14.08
N ASN A 29 0.32 13.04 -14.82
CA ASN A 29 0.44 13.06 -16.28
C ASN A 29 1.82 12.67 -16.82
N LYS A 30 2.83 12.53 -15.96
CA LYS A 30 4.15 12.01 -16.33
C LYS A 30 4.11 10.50 -16.61
N ILE A 31 3.31 9.75 -15.85
CA ILE A 31 3.29 8.28 -15.84
C ILE A 31 1.89 7.67 -16.11
N ASP A 32 0.82 8.45 -15.89
CA ASP A 32 -0.57 8.06 -16.13
C ASP A 32 -1.01 8.32 -17.57
N ARG A 33 -0.13 8.91 -18.38
CA ARG A 33 -0.42 9.34 -19.75
C ARG A 33 0.77 9.14 -20.67
N SER A 34 0.51 8.60 -21.85
CA SER A 34 1.45 8.56 -22.96
C SER A 34 0.81 9.18 -24.22
N PRO A 35 1.46 10.15 -24.90
CA PRO A 35 2.70 10.80 -24.50
C PRO A 35 2.53 11.63 -23.23
N SER A 36 3.55 11.60 -22.37
CA SER A 36 3.52 12.27 -21.07
C SER A 36 3.47 13.79 -21.21
N THR A 37 2.89 14.46 -20.21
CA THR A 37 2.81 15.92 -20.18
C THR A 37 3.20 16.45 -18.81
N ARG A 38 3.76 17.67 -18.77
CA ARG A 38 4.08 18.37 -17.51
C ARG A 38 2.90 19.15 -16.92
N GLN A 39 1.72 19.06 -17.53
CA GLN A 39 0.55 19.72 -16.98
C GLN A 39 0.17 19.07 -15.65
N PRO A 40 -0.28 19.87 -14.66
CA PRO A 40 -0.76 19.33 -13.40
C PRO A 40 -1.95 18.39 -13.66
N GLY A 41 -2.05 17.34 -12.85
CA GLY A 41 -3.20 16.43 -12.91
C GLY A 41 -4.48 17.05 -12.36
N SER A 42 -5.52 16.23 -12.32
CA SER A 42 -6.87 16.61 -11.89
C SER A 42 -6.89 17.21 -10.48
N GLN A 43 -7.46 18.42 -10.35
CA GLN A 43 -7.73 19.01 -9.03
C GLN A 43 -8.75 18.18 -8.24
N PHE A 44 -9.71 17.54 -8.91
CA PHE A 44 -10.71 16.69 -8.29
C PHE A 44 -10.06 15.44 -7.66
N LEU A 45 -9.16 14.77 -8.38
CA LEU A 45 -8.47 13.58 -7.85
C LEU A 45 -7.51 13.95 -6.72
N ILE A 46 -6.86 15.11 -6.77
CA ILE A 46 -6.05 15.63 -5.66
C ILE A 46 -6.92 15.85 -4.40
N GLN A 47 -8.16 16.31 -4.55
CA GLN A 47 -9.09 16.47 -3.42
C GLN A 47 -9.48 15.13 -2.80
N LEU A 48 -9.60 14.04 -3.59
CA LEU A 48 -9.83 12.70 -3.03
C LEU A 48 -8.69 12.29 -2.08
N SER A 49 -7.45 12.57 -2.47
CA SER A 49 -6.28 12.36 -1.59
C SER A 49 -6.35 13.18 -0.30
N GLN A 50 -6.77 14.44 -0.39
CA GLN A 50 -6.94 15.31 0.78
C GLN A 50 -8.06 14.85 1.71
N LEU A 51 -9.06 14.12 1.20
CA LEU A 51 -10.14 13.51 1.98
C LEU A 51 -9.73 12.17 2.63
N GLY A 52 -8.46 11.77 2.49
CA GLY A 52 -7.94 10.54 3.10
C GLY A 52 -8.20 9.27 2.28
N LEU A 53 -8.52 9.41 0.99
CA LEU A 53 -8.52 8.28 0.06
C LEU A 53 -7.19 8.17 -0.67
N TYR A 54 -6.79 6.98 -1.06
CA TYR A 54 -5.64 6.78 -1.93
C TYR A 54 -5.97 5.91 -3.12
N ASP A 55 -5.26 6.16 -4.22
CA ASP A 55 -5.31 5.38 -5.44
C ASP A 55 -4.52 4.08 -5.25
N VAL A 56 -5.22 2.95 -5.26
CA VAL A 56 -4.65 1.63 -4.99
C VAL A 56 -3.52 1.29 -5.96
N CYS A 57 -3.67 1.66 -7.24
CA CYS A 57 -2.65 1.39 -8.25
C CYS A 57 -1.34 2.12 -7.93
N ARG A 58 -1.42 3.37 -7.46
CA ARG A 58 -0.23 4.20 -7.18
C ARG A 58 0.41 3.89 -5.83
N VAL A 59 -0.33 3.29 -4.90
CA VAL A 59 0.23 2.74 -3.67
C VAL A 59 1.05 1.47 -3.96
N LEU A 60 0.56 0.57 -4.82
CA LEU A 60 1.26 -0.67 -5.15
C LEU A 60 2.37 -0.48 -6.19
N TYR A 61 2.16 0.43 -7.15
CA TYR A 61 3.05 0.66 -8.28
C TYR A 61 3.27 2.15 -8.51
N LEU A 62 4.12 2.75 -7.68
CA LEU A 62 4.35 4.20 -7.66
C LEU A 62 4.76 4.75 -9.04
N ASP A 63 5.71 4.08 -9.71
CA ASP A 63 6.35 4.59 -10.92
C ASP A 63 6.03 3.79 -12.20
N ALA A 64 5.18 2.76 -12.11
CA ALA A 64 4.84 1.93 -13.27
C ALA A 64 3.88 2.65 -14.24
N GLU A 65 4.12 2.49 -15.54
CA GLU A 65 3.21 2.91 -16.59
C GLU A 65 2.12 1.85 -16.80
N LEU A 66 0.98 2.03 -16.12
CA LEU A 66 -0.17 1.12 -16.20
C LEU A 66 -1.35 1.84 -16.84
N PHE A 67 -1.55 1.68 -18.14
CA PHE A 67 -2.62 2.36 -18.87
C PHE A 67 -3.89 1.53 -18.93
N THR A 68 -5.03 2.16 -18.67
CA THR A 68 -6.35 1.49 -18.69
C THR A 68 -7.13 1.80 -19.95
N HIS A 69 -6.81 2.88 -20.67
CA HIS A 69 -7.52 3.27 -21.88
C HIS A 69 -6.55 3.58 -23.02
N GLU A 70 -6.89 3.12 -24.23
CA GLU A 70 -6.15 3.41 -25.46
C GLU A 70 -7.00 4.17 -26.47
N LYS A 71 -6.52 5.35 -26.90
CA LYS A 71 -7.18 6.13 -27.94
C LYS A 71 -6.60 5.80 -29.31
N TRP A 72 -7.46 5.34 -30.23
CA TRP A 72 -7.07 4.98 -31.59
C TRP A 72 -7.52 6.01 -32.64
N ASP A 73 -6.72 6.20 -33.70
CA ASP A 73 -7.10 7.05 -34.84
C ASP A 73 -7.94 6.23 -35.81
N LYS A 74 -9.23 6.57 -35.96
CA LYS A 74 -10.11 5.86 -36.91
C LYS A 74 -9.72 6.08 -38.38
N ASN A 75 -8.97 7.14 -38.67
CA ASN A 75 -8.65 7.55 -40.04
C ASN A 75 -7.23 7.19 -40.48
N LYS A 76 -6.45 6.50 -39.63
CA LYS A 76 -5.10 6.04 -39.98
C LYS A 76 -4.96 4.55 -39.66
N ASN A 77 -4.52 3.77 -40.65
CA ASN A 77 -3.99 2.42 -40.43
C ASN A 77 -2.69 2.53 -39.61
N ARG A 78 -2.82 2.74 -38.30
CA ARG A 78 -1.69 2.74 -37.37
C ARG A 78 -1.67 1.43 -36.61
N SER A 79 -0.47 0.89 -36.46
CA SER A 79 -0.17 -0.29 -35.63
C SER A 79 -0.12 0.03 -34.13
N ALA A 80 -0.35 1.29 -33.73
CA ALA A 80 -0.23 1.75 -32.34
C ALA A 80 -1.25 2.86 -32.01
N PRO A 81 -1.72 2.94 -30.75
CA PRO A 81 -2.64 3.98 -30.30
C PRO A 81 -2.01 5.38 -30.31
N ILE A 82 -2.86 6.41 -30.46
CA ILE A 82 -2.46 7.83 -30.43
C ILE A 82 -2.04 8.24 -29.02
N SER A 83 -2.78 7.78 -28.02
CA SER A 83 -2.50 8.07 -26.63
C SER A 83 -3.00 6.97 -25.73
N LYS A 84 -2.31 6.76 -24.61
CA LYS A 84 -2.69 5.85 -23.55
C LYS A 84 -2.91 6.63 -22.26
N LEU A 85 -3.92 6.25 -21.48
CA LEU A 85 -4.34 6.96 -20.27
C LEU A 85 -4.69 5.96 -19.16
N ARG A 86 -4.45 6.32 -17.90
CA ARG A 86 -4.92 5.59 -16.71
C ARG A 86 -6.09 6.32 -16.05
N ILE A 87 -7.24 6.26 -16.70
CA ILE A 87 -8.46 6.98 -16.28
C ILE A 87 -9.41 6.10 -15.48
N ASP A 88 -9.26 4.78 -15.58
CA ASP A 88 -9.97 3.83 -14.72
C ASP A 88 -9.14 3.66 -13.43
N GLN A 89 -9.75 3.95 -12.28
CA GLN A 89 -9.03 4.01 -11.00
C GLN A 89 -9.83 3.35 -9.88
N ILE A 90 -9.13 2.85 -8.86
CA ILE A 90 -9.73 2.31 -7.63
C ILE A 90 -9.15 3.08 -6.45
N TRP A 91 -10.03 3.75 -5.72
CA TRP A 91 -9.73 4.62 -4.59
C TRP A 91 -10.31 4.05 -3.32
N ILE A 92 -9.52 3.97 -2.26
CA ILE A 92 -10.00 3.49 -0.96
C ILE A 92 -9.62 4.44 0.17
N THR A 93 -10.47 4.52 1.19
CA THR A 93 -10.12 5.21 2.44
C THR A 93 -8.93 4.53 3.09
N TYR A 94 -7.99 5.34 3.60
CA TYR A 94 -6.92 4.81 4.44
C TYR A 94 -7.49 4.24 5.73
N GLU A 95 -7.38 2.92 5.90
CA GLU A 95 -7.70 2.22 7.13
C GLU A 95 -6.59 1.19 7.42
N PRO A 96 -5.94 1.21 8.60
CA PRO A 96 -4.76 0.39 8.89
C PRO A 96 -4.95 -1.13 8.73
N ASP A 97 -6.19 -1.60 8.92
CA ASP A 97 -6.55 -3.01 8.84
C ASP A 97 -7.00 -3.47 7.43
N VAL A 98 -6.86 -2.60 6.43
CA VAL A 98 -7.16 -2.86 5.02
C VAL A 98 -5.89 -2.71 4.20
N ILE A 99 -5.39 -3.83 3.67
CA ILE A 99 -4.12 -3.89 2.94
C ILE A 99 -4.39 -4.27 1.49
N PRO A 100 -4.13 -3.40 0.50
CA PRO A 100 -4.08 -3.81 -0.89
C PRO A 100 -2.97 -4.83 -1.10
N VAL A 101 -3.30 -5.94 -1.75
CA VAL A 101 -2.37 -7.07 -1.99
C VAL A 101 -1.86 -7.04 -3.42
N GLU A 102 -2.78 -6.82 -4.37
CA GLU A 102 -2.45 -6.85 -5.79
C GLU A 102 -3.36 -5.89 -6.57
N PHE A 103 -2.87 -5.44 -7.72
CA PHE A 103 -3.67 -4.71 -8.70
C PHE A 103 -3.39 -5.32 -10.08
N LEU A 104 -4.45 -5.73 -10.78
CA LEU A 104 -4.34 -6.43 -12.05
C LEU A 104 -5.00 -5.61 -13.16
N LEU A 105 -4.37 -5.64 -14.33
CA LEU A 105 -4.82 -5.02 -15.55
C LEU A 105 -5.09 -6.10 -16.59
N HIS A 106 -6.34 -6.28 -16.97
CA HIS A 106 -6.76 -7.25 -17.97
C HIS A 106 -7.20 -6.54 -19.24
N SER A 107 -6.54 -6.82 -20.36
CA SER A 107 -7.02 -6.34 -21.66
C SER A 107 -8.42 -6.89 -21.91
N SER A 108 -9.38 -5.98 -22.15
CA SER A 108 -10.76 -6.35 -22.45
C SER A 108 -10.98 -6.53 -23.95
N GLN A 109 -9.96 -6.27 -24.79
CA GLN A 109 -10.12 -6.25 -26.24
C GLN A 109 -10.66 -7.57 -26.79
N MET A 110 -10.22 -8.70 -26.22
CA MET A 110 -10.71 -10.03 -26.59
C MET A 110 -12.05 -10.43 -25.94
N VAL A 111 -12.50 -9.69 -24.92
CA VAL A 111 -13.70 -10.03 -24.13
C VAL A 111 -14.90 -9.16 -24.53
N THR A 112 -14.70 -7.84 -24.57
CA THR A 112 -15.77 -6.86 -24.81
C THR A 112 -15.51 -5.94 -26.00
N ASN A 113 -14.34 -6.07 -26.67
CA ASN A 113 -13.89 -5.17 -27.73
C ASN A 113 -13.91 -3.69 -27.30
N SER A 114 -13.66 -3.42 -26.01
CA SER A 114 -13.56 -2.08 -25.48
C SER A 114 -12.15 -1.51 -25.63
N HIS A 115 -12.07 -0.18 -25.69
CA HIS A 115 -10.81 0.56 -25.60
C HIS A 115 -10.31 0.73 -24.16
N HIS A 116 -11.09 0.26 -23.18
CA HIS A 116 -10.74 0.24 -21.76
C HIS A 116 -10.37 -1.18 -21.32
N SER A 117 -9.27 -1.34 -20.61
CA SER A 117 -8.91 -2.54 -19.87
C SER A 117 -9.75 -2.68 -18.60
N ILE A 118 -10.01 -3.91 -18.18
CA ILE A 118 -10.62 -4.20 -16.89
C ILE A 118 -9.54 -4.12 -15.83
N ILE A 119 -9.79 -3.33 -14.77
CA ILE A 119 -8.92 -3.26 -13.60
C ILE A 119 -9.55 -4.00 -12.42
N SER A 120 -8.71 -4.65 -11.63
CA SER A 120 -9.13 -5.32 -10.40
C SER A 120 -8.06 -5.18 -9.32
N THR A 121 -8.49 -5.30 -8.06
CA THR A 121 -7.56 -5.31 -6.92
C THR A 121 -8.07 -6.28 -5.87
N THR A 122 -7.13 -6.91 -5.15
CA THR A 122 -7.44 -7.72 -3.98
C THR A 122 -7.09 -6.93 -2.74
N LEU A 123 -8.07 -6.75 -1.85
CA LEU A 123 -7.89 -6.12 -0.54
C LEU A 123 -7.92 -7.20 0.54
N ASN A 124 -6.86 -7.28 1.33
CA ASN A 124 -6.87 -8.02 2.58
C ASN A 124 -7.60 -7.17 3.64
N ILE A 125 -8.85 -7.56 3.89
CA ILE A 125 -9.74 -6.96 4.89
C ILE A 125 -9.88 -7.83 6.14
N SER A 126 -8.96 -8.78 6.35
CA SER A 126 -9.07 -9.74 7.45
C SER A 126 -8.97 -9.11 8.83
N GLY A 127 -8.18 -8.03 8.98
CA GLY A 127 -8.17 -7.21 10.18
C GLY A 127 -9.42 -6.32 10.31
N PHE A 128 -9.97 -5.87 9.17
CA PHE A 128 -11.09 -4.95 9.11
C PHE A 128 -12.44 -5.61 9.43
N ILE A 129 -12.67 -6.84 8.95
CA ILE A 129 -13.90 -7.60 9.25
C ILE A 129 -13.76 -8.28 10.61
N ARG A 130 -14.57 -7.82 11.55
CA ARG A 130 -14.68 -8.41 12.89
C ARG A 130 -15.08 -9.88 12.84
N ASN A 131 -14.54 -10.66 13.77
CA ASN A 131 -14.86 -12.08 13.94
C ASN A 131 -14.56 -12.96 12.72
N ASN A 132 -13.85 -12.48 11.69
CA ASN A 132 -13.46 -13.32 10.55
C ASN A 132 -12.69 -14.56 11.02
N PHE A 133 -11.95 -14.44 12.12
CA PHE A 133 -11.19 -15.53 12.75
C PHE A 133 -11.90 -16.24 13.92
N ARG A 134 -13.15 -15.90 14.25
CA ARG A 134 -13.83 -16.42 15.46
C ARG A 134 -14.02 -17.95 15.42
N HIS A 135 -14.04 -18.51 14.23
CA HIS A 135 -14.17 -19.95 13.97
C HIS A 135 -13.04 -20.50 13.10
N CYS A 136 -12.05 -19.66 12.75
CA CYS A 136 -10.83 -20.14 12.15
C CYS A 136 -10.02 -20.78 13.29
N VAL A 137 -9.90 -22.10 13.24
CA VAL A 137 -8.71 -22.74 13.83
C VAL A 137 -7.55 -22.09 13.08
N PRO A 138 -6.60 -21.41 13.77
CA PRO A 138 -5.39 -20.98 13.09
C PRO A 138 -4.85 -22.23 12.42
N ASP A 139 -4.81 -22.22 11.09
CA ASP A 139 -4.17 -23.31 10.38
C ASP A 139 -2.79 -23.43 11.02
N GLN A 140 -2.43 -24.63 11.43
CA GLN A 140 -1.13 -24.95 12.01
C GLN A 140 -0.07 -24.89 10.90
N LEU A 141 -0.04 -23.78 10.15
CA LEU A 141 1.11 -23.33 9.43
C LEU A 141 2.18 -23.14 10.48
N GLN A 142 3.06 -24.14 10.57
CA GLN A 142 4.30 -24.13 11.32
C GLN A 142 5.25 -23.08 10.72
N ASP A 143 4.80 -21.84 10.64
CA ASP A 143 5.67 -20.68 10.53
C ASP A 143 5.87 -20.16 11.96
N PRO A 144 7.05 -20.36 12.56
CA PRO A 144 7.39 -19.85 13.88
C PRO A 144 7.20 -18.32 14.00
N ASN A 145 7.11 -17.60 12.88
CA ASN A 145 6.91 -16.15 12.84
C ASN A 145 5.44 -15.73 12.83
N LEU A 146 4.48 -16.60 12.48
CA LEU A 146 3.06 -16.23 12.46
C LEU A 146 2.45 -16.16 13.88
N HIS A 147 3.05 -16.86 14.84
CA HIS A 147 2.66 -16.89 16.25
C HIS A 147 3.33 -15.83 17.12
N GLN A 148 4.07 -14.89 16.53
CA GLN A 148 4.36 -13.67 17.26
C GLN A 148 3.03 -12.91 17.39
N ASP A 149 2.40 -13.03 18.56
CA ASP A 149 1.36 -12.10 19.00
C ASP A 149 1.72 -10.71 18.46
N LYS A 150 0.87 -10.09 17.63
CA LYS A 150 1.16 -8.79 17.02
C LYS A 150 1.42 -7.77 18.13
N ARG A 151 2.70 -7.57 18.46
CA ARG A 151 3.16 -6.60 19.42
C ARG A 151 3.28 -5.29 18.68
N ILE A 152 2.56 -4.27 19.13
CA ILE A 152 2.74 -2.91 18.62
C ILE A 152 3.39 -2.07 19.71
N VAL A 153 4.15 -1.07 19.29
CA VAL A 153 4.71 -0.10 20.22
C VAL A 153 3.58 0.67 20.90
N ASP A 154 3.59 0.71 22.23
CA ASP A 154 2.67 1.53 23.00
C ASP A 154 3.21 2.96 23.10
N ILE A 155 2.98 3.75 22.04
CA ILE A 155 3.47 5.13 21.92
C ILE A 155 3.12 5.98 23.16
N SER A 156 1.94 5.73 23.74
CA SER A 156 1.46 6.44 24.94
C SER A 156 2.32 6.23 26.20
N LYS A 157 3.14 5.17 26.22
CA LYS A 157 4.02 4.81 27.35
C LYS A 157 5.49 5.04 27.05
N ILE A 158 5.85 5.49 25.85
CA ILE A 158 7.24 5.81 25.53
C ILE A 158 7.66 7.00 26.38
N THR A 159 8.67 6.78 27.20
CA THR A 159 9.35 7.86 27.91
C THR A 159 10.47 8.45 27.06
N ASN A 160 10.86 9.70 27.32
CA ASN A 160 12.02 10.32 26.65
C ASN A 160 13.30 9.50 26.84
N VAL A 161 13.44 8.79 27.97
CA VAL A 161 14.59 7.91 28.24
C VAL A 161 14.56 6.68 27.33
N GLN A 162 13.42 6.00 27.21
CA GLN A 162 13.28 4.84 26.31
C GLN A 162 13.45 5.24 24.85
N TRP A 163 12.92 6.39 24.45
CA TRP A 163 13.13 6.91 23.11
C TRP A 163 14.61 7.18 22.84
N LYS A 164 15.31 7.81 23.79
CA LYS A 164 16.75 8.05 23.69
C LYS A 164 17.54 6.75 23.60
N ASN A 165 17.23 5.76 24.44
CA ASN A 165 17.90 4.46 24.41
C ASN A 165 17.64 3.72 23.08
N PHE A 166 16.41 3.76 22.57
CA PHE A 166 16.08 3.22 21.25
C PHE A 166 16.96 3.83 20.16
N THR A 167 17.06 5.17 20.11
CA THR A 167 17.89 5.87 19.12
C THR A 167 19.37 5.54 19.30
N GLU A 168 19.91 5.60 20.52
CA GLU A 168 21.33 5.33 20.77
C GLU A 168 21.73 3.86 20.51
N THR A 169 20.82 2.91 20.77
CA THR A 169 21.04 1.49 20.48
C THR A 169 20.93 1.21 18.99
N LEU A 170 19.98 1.85 18.29
CA LEU A 170 19.85 1.73 16.84
C LEU A 170 21.04 2.37 16.12
N ASP A 171 21.47 3.55 16.55
CA ASP A 171 22.64 4.24 15.99
C ASP A 171 23.89 3.36 16.13
N ARG A 172 24.10 2.74 17.30
CA ARG A 172 25.23 1.83 17.52
C ARG A 172 25.15 0.56 16.65
N GLU A 173 23.96 0.00 16.48
CA GLU A 173 23.74 -1.17 15.61
C GLU A 173 24.08 -0.81 14.16
N ILE A 174 23.59 0.33 13.68
CA ILE A 174 23.89 0.86 12.34
C ILE A 174 25.39 1.17 12.20
N GLU A 175 26.01 1.84 13.17
CA GLU A 175 27.46 2.16 13.14
C GLU A 175 28.34 0.90 13.13
N SER A 176 27.86 -0.22 13.66
CA SER A 176 28.58 -1.49 13.62
C SER A 176 28.59 -2.15 12.23
N TRP A 177 27.74 -1.66 11.31
CA TRP A 177 27.67 -2.20 9.96
C TRP A 177 28.72 -1.56 9.07
N ASP A 178 29.44 -2.41 8.34
CA ASP A 178 30.38 -1.95 7.32
C ASP A 178 29.62 -1.58 6.03
N PHE A 179 28.96 -0.42 6.06
CA PHE A 179 28.27 0.12 4.89
C PHE A 179 29.22 0.40 3.73
N GLN A 180 30.51 0.63 3.99
CA GLN A 180 31.48 0.84 2.91
C GLN A 180 31.67 -0.42 2.09
N GLN A 181 31.86 -1.56 2.73
CA GLN A 181 31.93 -2.86 2.04
C GLN A 181 30.64 -3.15 1.24
N LEU A 182 29.48 -2.77 1.78
CA LEU A 182 28.20 -3.01 1.15
C LEU A 182 27.96 -2.11 -0.08
N ILE A 183 28.37 -0.84 0.01
CA ILE A 183 28.35 0.13 -1.11
C ILE A 183 29.36 -0.27 -2.19
N GLU A 184 30.57 -0.69 -1.81
CA GLU A 184 31.57 -1.21 -2.76
C GLU A 184 31.06 -2.44 -3.49
N GLY A 185 30.39 -3.36 -2.77
CA GLY A 185 29.76 -4.54 -3.37
C GLY A 185 28.66 -4.19 -4.36
N ILE A 186 27.82 -3.19 -4.07
CA ILE A 186 26.79 -2.71 -5.01
C ILE A 186 27.41 -2.02 -6.23
N ASN A 187 28.41 -1.16 -6.02
CA ASN A 187 29.10 -0.47 -7.11
C ASN A 187 29.83 -1.42 -8.05
N TYR A 188 30.40 -2.50 -7.52
CA TYR A 188 31.03 -3.56 -8.32
C TYR A 188 30.01 -4.28 -9.20
N GLU A 189 28.84 -4.63 -8.67
CA GLU A 189 27.77 -5.27 -9.47
C GLU A 189 27.19 -4.33 -10.54
N ILE A 190 27.04 -3.03 -10.23
CA ILE A 190 26.64 -2.02 -11.22
C ILE A 190 27.65 -1.94 -12.37
N GLN A 191 28.95 -2.00 -12.08
CA GLN A 191 30.00 -1.99 -13.10
C GLN A 191 30.02 -3.27 -13.95
N LEU A 192 29.64 -4.43 -13.38
CA LEU A 192 29.53 -5.69 -14.10
C LEU A 192 28.30 -5.79 -15.00
N GLU A 193 27.23 -5.09 -14.64
CA GLU A 193 25.99 -5.02 -15.43
C GLU A 193 26.18 -4.25 -16.74
N ASP A 194 27.09 -3.27 -16.77
CA ASP A 194 27.50 -2.60 -18.01
C ASP A 194 28.26 -3.54 -18.98
N GLU A 195 28.79 -4.68 -18.49
CA GLU A 195 29.50 -5.70 -19.29
C GLU A 195 28.64 -6.93 -19.64
N LYS A 196 27.56 -7.21 -18.91
CA LYS A 196 26.68 -8.38 -19.11
C LYS A 196 25.22 -7.96 -19.14
N SER A 197 24.47 -8.42 -20.13
CA SER A 197 23.03 -8.16 -20.30
C SER A 197 22.14 -8.87 -19.24
N THR A 198 22.40 -8.62 -17.97
CA THR A 198 21.57 -9.05 -16.84
C THR A 198 20.61 -7.91 -16.48
N ASP A 199 19.34 -8.22 -16.23
CA ASP A 199 18.23 -7.26 -16.04
C ASP A 199 18.19 -6.62 -14.63
N GLY A 200 19.35 -6.39 -14.01
CA GLY A 200 19.43 -5.78 -12.67
C GLY A 200 18.95 -6.62 -11.51
N GLU A 201 18.65 -7.90 -11.74
CA GLU A 201 18.12 -8.80 -10.72
C GLU A 201 19.04 -8.92 -9.49
N GLU A 202 20.37 -8.95 -9.69
CA GLU A 202 21.34 -9.09 -8.62
C GLU A 202 21.47 -7.82 -7.77
N ILE A 203 21.41 -6.64 -8.42
CA ILE A 203 21.37 -5.35 -7.72
C ILE A 203 20.08 -5.24 -6.89
N LYS A 204 18.94 -5.61 -7.49
CA LYS A 204 17.65 -5.64 -6.80
C LYS A 204 17.67 -6.61 -5.62
N ARG A 205 18.31 -7.78 -5.77
CA ARG A 205 18.51 -8.76 -4.69
C ARG A 205 19.32 -8.15 -3.54
N ARG A 206 20.46 -7.53 -3.82
CA ARG A 206 21.32 -6.90 -2.80
C ARG A 206 20.64 -5.72 -2.11
N PHE A 207 19.87 -4.92 -2.84
CA PHE A 207 19.11 -3.81 -2.26
C PHE A 207 18.01 -4.32 -1.32
N ASN A 208 17.29 -5.37 -1.73
CA ASN A 208 16.29 -6.01 -0.87
C ASN A 208 16.92 -6.64 0.38
N GLU A 209 18.11 -7.25 0.26
CA GLU A 209 18.85 -7.81 1.38
C GLU A 209 19.25 -6.71 2.39
N LEU A 210 19.79 -5.59 1.90
CA LEU A 210 20.08 -4.42 2.73
C LEU A 210 18.82 -3.88 3.42
N TRP A 211 17.73 -3.72 2.67
CA TRP A 211 16.47 -3.23 3.21
C TRP A 211 15.93 -4.15 4.31
N ASN A 212 15.95 -5.47 4.08
CA ASN A 212 15.51 -6.46 5.07
C ASN A 212 16.37 -6.41 6.33
N ASN A 213 17.68 -6.22 6.20
CA ASN A 213 18.57 -6.07 7.35
C ASN A 213 18.21 -4.81 8.14
N ILE A 214 18.00 -3.66 7.50
CA ILE A 214 17.59 -2.39 8.15
C ILE A 214 16.30 -2.59 8.93
N ILE A 215 15.28 -3.17 8.29
CA ILE A 215 13.99 -3.44 8.93
C ILE A 215 14.14 -4.42 10.10
N SER A 216 14.99 -5.43 9.98
CA SER A 216 15.27 -6.38 11.04
C SER A 216 15.92 -5.70 12.25
N ALA A 217 16.95 -4.89 12.05
CA ALA A 217 17.61 -4.14 13.12
C ALA A 217 16.65 -3.20 13.84
N ILE A 218 15.87 -2.43 13.09
CA ILE A 218 14.83 -1.56 13.66
C ILE A 218 13.86 -2.41 14.50
N SER A 219 13.35 -3.51 13.97
CA SER A 219 12.42 -4.39 14.69
C SER A 219 13.02 -4.96 15.98
N ILE A 220 14.27 -5.40 15.96
CA ILE A 220 14.98 -5.93 17.12
C ILE A 220 15.13 -4.84 18.19
N VAL A 221 15.65 -3.67 17.83
CA VAL A 221 15.89 -2.58 18.78
C VAL A 221 14.56 -2.03 19.32
N MET A 222 13.52 -1.93 18.48
CA MET A 222 12.17 -1.58 18.92
C MET A 222 11.65 -2.57 19.98
N ASN A 223 11.84 -3.88 19.77
CA ASN A 223 11.40 -4.90 20.72
C ASN A 223 12.17 -4.89 22.05
N ILE A 224 13.41 -4.42 22.05
CA ILE A 224 14.26 -4.33 23.25
C ILE A 224 13.95 -3.06 24.04
N GLU A 225 13.93 -1.91 23.37
CA GLU A 225 13.98 -0.60 24.05
C GLU A 225 12.60 0.04 24.22
N LEU A 226 11.65 -0.26 23.32
CA LEU A 226 10.35 0.37 23.33
C LEU A 226 9.31 -0.47 24.08
N PRO A 227 8.37 0.17 24.80
CA PRO A 227 7.30 -0.54 25.47
C PRO A 227 6.37 -1.18 24.44
N MET A 228 6.50 -2.48 24.26
CA MET A 228 5.62 -3.26 23.40
C MET A 228 4.33 -3.59 24.16
N LYS A 229 3.17 -3.28 23.58
CA LYS A 229 1.91 -3.84 24.04
C LYS A 229 1.54 -5.04 23.21
N LEU A 230 1.16 -6.09 23.91
CA LEU A 230 0.50 -7.22 23.31
C LEU A 230 -0.88 -6.74 22.84
N VAL A 231 -1.10 -6.70 21.54
CA VAL A 231 -2.46 -6.56 21.03
C VAL A 231 -3.10 -7.93 21.12
N LYS A 232 -3.61 -8.26 22.31
CA LYS A 232 -4.72 -9.21 22.38
C LYS A 232 -5.90 -8.48 21.77
N TYR A 233 -6.40 -8.96 20.64
CA TYR A 233 -7.69 -8.49 20.13
C TYR A 233 -8.67 -8.51 21.30
N PRO A 234 -9.21 -7.35 21.72
CA PRO A 234 -10.20 -7.34 22.77
C PRO A 234 -11.39 -8.13 22.25
N GLY A 235 -11.75 -9.19 22.94
CA GLY A 235 -13.10 -9.70 22.88
C GLY A 235 -14.04 -8.52 23.15
N SER A 236 -14.81 -8.15 22.12
CA SER A 236 -15.99 -7.29 22.18
C SER A 236 -15.86 -5.94 22.93
N HIS A 237 -15.62 -4.87 22.18
CA HIS A 237 -16.39 -3.64 22.37
C HIS A 237 -17.09 -3.24 21.06
N ASN A 238 -18.35 -2.85 21.16
CA ASN A 238 -19.33 -2.67 20.07
C ASN A 238 -19.01 -1.50 19.11
N THR A 239 -18.14 -1.71 18.14
CA THR A 239 -17.82 -0.78 17.04
C THR A 239 -18.36 -1.42 15.76
N ARG A 240 -19.41 -0.87 15.14
CA ARG A 240 -19.97 -1.46 13.90
C ARG A 240 -19.03 -1.12 12.74
N HIS A 241 -18.80 -2.06 11.84
CA HIS A 241 -18.02 -1.80 10.61
C HIS A 241 -18.97 -1.86 9.43
N LYS A 242 -18.85 -0.96 8.48
CA LYS A 242 -19.71 -0.92 7.29
C LYS A 242 -18.87 -0.81 6.02
N LEU A 243 -19.09 -1.71 5.09
CA LEU A 243 -18.58 -1.62 3.72
C LEU A 243 -19.60 -0.85 2.90
N ILE A 244 -19.14 0.17 2.17
CA ILE A 244 -19.97 0.91 1.22
C ILE A 244 -19.26 0.89 -0.13
N PHE A 245 -19.94 0.30 -1.10
CA PHE A 245 -19.56 0.35 -2.51
C PHE A 245 -20.32 1.50 -3.15
N ALA A 246 -19.62 2.44 -3.76
CA ALA A 246 -20.20 3.47 -4.61
C ALA A 246 -19.73 3.21 -6.04
N ASP A 247 -20.65 2.72 -6.86
CA ASP A 247 -20.46 2.65 -8.31
C ASP A 247 -20.98 3.95 -8.92
N LYS A 248 -20.15 4.63 -9.71
CA LYS A 248 -20.54 5.83 -10.44
C LYS A 248 -20.81 5.43 -11.88
N THR A 249 -21.94 4.78 -12.10
CA THR A 249 -22.51 4.65 -13.45
C THR A 249 -23.01 6.04 -13.88
N MET A 250 -22.28 6.69 -14.80
CA MET A 250 -22.79 7.80 -15.61
C MET A 250 -23.23 7.28 -16.98
#